data_AF-A0A3N4I818-F1
#
_entry.id   AF-A0A3N4I818-F1
#
_cell.length_a   1.000
_cell.length_b   1.000
_cell.length_c   1.000
_cell.angle_alpha   90.00
_cell.angle_beta   90.00
_cell.angle_gamma   90.00
#
_symmetry.space_group_name_H-M   'P 1'
#
loop_
_entity.id
_entity.type
_entity.pdbx_description
1 polymer ?
#
loop_
_entity_poly.entity_id
_entity_poly.type
_entity_poly.pdbx_seq_one_letter_code
_entity_poly.pdbx_strand_id
1 'polypeptide(L)'
;MVHEVHFLTCETTKKESFHGYIPRKCYSIKYLNTPTLFKDTTLINRLSSNDQINGDRAMNNSELGPDDRIEPPLNLIEGKPPRAGTFPRTKREALNWTRWTETFRELNWKRYPQDDDARCRRTWWGKTGTRM
;
A
#
# COMPACT_ATOMS: atom_id res chain seq x y z
N MET A 1 -21.77 26.69 0.01
CA MET A 1 -21.89 26.15 -1.36
C MET A 1 -21.60 24.66 -1.29
N VAL A 2 -22.59 23.85 -1.66
CA VAL A 2 -22.45 22.38 -1.74
C VAL A 2 -21.80 22.08 -3.10
N HIS A 3 -20.78 21.24 -3.15
CA HIS A 3 -20.19 20.78 -4.41
C HIS A 3 -20.56 19.31 -4.61
N GLU A 4 -21.49 19.07 -5.54
CA GLU A 4 -21.82 17.75 -6.05
C GLU A 4 -20.62 17.19 -6.86
N VAL A 5 -20.25 15.94 -6.57
CA VAL A 5 -19.20 15.22 -7.29
C VAL A 5 -19.85 14.39 -8.39
N HIS A 6 -19.71 14.82 -9.64
CA HIS A 6 -20.07 14.01 -10.80
C HIS A 6 -18.89 13.09 -11.19
N PHE A 7 -19.12 11.79 -11.19
CA PHE A 7 -18.17 10.79 -11.71
C PHE A 7 -18.24 10.78 -13.24
N LEU A 8 -17.19 11.29 -13.91
CA LEU A 8 -17.00 11.08 -15.34
C LEU A 8 -16.27 9.74 -15.53
N THR A 9 -16.95 8.79 -16.17
CA THR A 9 -16.36 7.56 -16.69
C THR A 9 -15.34 7.94 -17.77
N CYS A 10 -14.05 7.80 -17.45
CA CYS A 10 -12.99 8.03 -18.41
C CYS A 10 -12.90 6.78 -19.30
N GLU A 11 -13.27 6.94 -20.58
CA GLU A 11 -13.09 5.90 -21.58
C GLU A 11 -11.62 5.50 -21.64
N THR A 12 -11.37 4.25 -21.28
CA THR A 12 -10.06 3.63 -21.27
C THR A 12 -9.45 3.67 -22.66
N THR A 13 -8.47 4.55 -22.88
CA THR A 13 -7.52 4.38 -23.97
C THR A 13 -6.66 3.16 -23.64
N LYS A 14 -7.12 2.02 -24.14
CA LYS A 14 -6.45 0.72 -24.05
C LYS A 14 -5.12 0.82 -24.81
N LYS A 15 -4.01 0.79 -24.08
CA LYS A 15 -2.68 0.52 -24.66
C LYS A 15 -2.27 -0.87 -24.21
N GLU A 16 -1.92 -1.72 -25.17
CA GLU A 16 -1.49 -3.09 -24.90
C GLU A 16 -0.24 -3.10 -24.02
N SER A 17 -0.29 -3.91 -22.97
CA SER A 17 0.85 -4.24 -22.13
C SER A 17 1.00 -5.75 -22.14
N PHE A 18 2.24 -6.23 -22.03
CA PHE A 18 2.62 -7.64 -22.23
C PHE A 18 1.92 -8.64 -21.29
N HIS A 19 1.18 -8.17 -20.26
CA HIS A 19 0.53 -9.00 -19.25
C HIS A 19 -0.98 -8.70 -19.08
N GLY A 20 -1.64 -8.14 -20.11
CA GLY A 20 -3.08 -7.88 -20.07
C GLY A 20 -3.46 -6.50 -19.52
N TYR A 21 -4.74 -6.15 -19.70
CA TYR A 21 -5.28 -4.82 -19.42
C TYR A 21 -5.40 -4.54 -17.92
N ILE A 22 -4.35 -3.97 -17.31
CA ILE A 22 -4.49 -3.38 -15.96
C ILE A 22 -4.99 -1.94 -16.12
N PRO A 23 -6.19 -1.59 -15.61
CA PRO A 23 -6.61 -0.19 -15.58
C PRO A 23 -5.68 0.59 -14.64
N ARG A 24 -4.84 1.45 -15.21
CA ARG A 24 -4.13 2.46 -14.41
C ARG A 24 -5.18 3.43 -13.90
N LYS A 25 -5.27 3.62 -12.59
CA LYS A 25 -6.05 4.72 -12.01
C LYS A 25 -5.42 6.04 -12.47
N CYS A 26 -6.02 6.66 -13.48
CA CYS A 26 -5.63 7.98 -13.95
C CYS A 26 -6.32 9.04 -13.08
N TYR A 27 -5.53 9.83 -12.35
CA TYR A 27 -6.05 10.99 -11.64
C TYR A 27 -5.97 12.21 -12.57
N SER A 28 -7.12 12.77 -12.93
CA SER A 28 -7.23 14.04 -13.65
C SER A 28 -7.55 15.13 -12.64
N ILE A 29 -6.63 16.06 -12.42
CA ILE A 29 -6.93 17.29 -11.69
C ILE A 29 -7.37 18.32 -12.74
N LYS A 30 -8.67 18.65 -12.76
CA LYS A 30 -9.19 19.76 -13.58
C LYS A 30 -8.79 21.09 -12.94
N TYR A 31 -7.60 21.58 -13.22
CA TYR A 31 -7.31 23.01 -13.12
C TYR A 31 -7.36 23.64 -14.50
N LEU A 32 -7.93 24.84 -14.53
CA LEU A 32 -8.20 25.69 -15.69
C LEU A 32 -7.14 25.60 -16.79
N ASN A 33 -7.57 25.28 -18.01
CA ASN A 33 -7.04 25.68 -19.32
C ASN A 33 -5.51 25.76 -19.54
N THR A 34 -4.70 25.02 -18.79
CA THR A 34 -3.31 24.79 -19.14
C THR A 34 -2.87 23.48 -18.49
N PRO A 35 -2.41 22.46 -19.25
CA PRO A 35 -1.86 21.25 -18.68
C PRO A 35 -0.47 21.56 -18.12
N THR A 36 -0.41 22.20 -16.96
CA THR A 36 0.82 22.26 -16.16
C THR A 36 0.99 20.89 -15.52
N LEU A 37 1.51 19.95 -16.32
CA LEU A 37 2.02 18.64 -15.91
C LEU A 37 3.27 18.83 -15.04
N PHE A 38 3.12 19.43 -13.86
CA PHE A 38 4.09 19.24 -12.78
C PHE A 38 3.83 17.88 -12.14
N LYS A 39 4.04 16.81 -12.92
CA LYS A 39 4.24 15.47 -12.36
C LYS A 39 5.65 15.47 -11.83
N ASP A 40 5.80 15.53 -10.52
CA ASP A 40 7.06 15.13 -9.89
C ASP A 40 7.26 13.64 -10.18
N THR A 41 7.88 13.37 -11.33
CA THR A 41 8.18 12.02 -11.85
C THR A 41 9.06 11.27 -10.86
N THR A 42 9.86 11.98 -10.06
CA THR A 42 10.67 11.44 -8.97
C THR A 42 9.81 10.77 -7.91
N LEU A 43 8.73 11.43 -7.47
CA LEU A 43 7.81 10.87 -6.49
C LEU A 43 7.07 9.66 -7.04
N ILE A 44 6.55 9.75 -8.27
CA ILE A 44 5.82 8.63 -8.91
C ILE A 44 6.73 7.41 -9.07
N ASN A 45 7.97 7.62 -9.54
CA ASN A 45 8.94 6.54 -9.69
C ASN A 45 9.29 5.93 -8.33
N ARG A 46 9.51 6.75 -7.29
CA ARG A 46 9.75 6.26 -5.93
C ARG A 46 8.59 5.43 -5.39
N LEU A 47 7.35 5.90 -5.53
CA LEU A 47 6.16 5.16 -5.12
C LEU A 47 6.08 3.81 -5.83
N SER A 48 6.32 3.79 -7.15
CA SER A 48 6.32 2.56 -7.94
C SER A 48 7.42 1.59 -7.52
N SER A 49 8.64 2.07 -7.29
CA SER A 49 9.76 1.24 -6.83
C SER A 49 9.51 0.68 -5.44
N ASN A 50 8.99 1.48 -4.51
CA ASN A 50 8.67 1.01 -3.16
C ASN A 50 7.54 -0.01 -3.15
N ASP A 51 6.52 0.17 -4.01
CA ASP A 51 5.43 -0.79 -4.15
C ASP A 51 5.93 -2.12 -4.73
N GLN A 52 6.83 -2.08 -5.72
CA GLN A 52 7.48 -3.27 -6.25
C GLN A 52 8.30 -4.00 -5.17
N ILE A 53 9.14 -3.29 -4.41
CA ILE A 53 9.89 -3.88 -3.28
C ILE A 53 8.93 -4.52 -2.27
N ASN A 54 7.80 -3.89 -1.97
CA ASN A 54 6.81 -4.46 -1.06
C ASN A 54 6.18 -5.74 -1.61
N GLY A 55 5.95 -5.80 -2.93
CA GLY A 55 5.50 -7.01 -3.61
C GLY A 55 6.51 -8.16 -3.49
N ASP A 56 7.78 -7.89 -3.75
CA ASP A 56 8.86 -8.89 -3.65
C ASP A 56 9.02 -9.40 -2.21
N ARG A 57 8.97 -8.50 -1.22
CA ARG A 57 8.99 -8.88 0.21
C ARG A 57 7.80 -9.73 0.60
N ALA A 58 6.60 -9.36 0.13
CA ALA A 58 5.39 -10.13 0.41
C ALA A 58 5.46 -11.55 -0.18
N MET A 59 6.02 -11.68 -1.39
CA MET A 59 6.27 -12.97 -2.01
C MET A 59 7.23 -13.82 -1.17
N ASN A 60 8.39 -13.27 -0.79
CA ASN A 60 9.37 -13.97 0.06
C ASN A 60 8.77 -14.41 1.40
N ASN A 61 7.96 -13.55 2.01
CA ASN A 61 7.32 -13.82 3.29
C ASN A 61 6.25 -14.93 3.25
N SER A 62 5.72 -15.26 2.07
CA SER A 62 4.67 -16.26 1.93
C SER A 62 5.15 -17.66 2.31
N GLU A 63 6.41 -17.97 2.02
CA GLU A 63 7.04 -19.28 2.25
C GLU A 63 7.56 -19.46 3.69
N LEU A 64 7.57 -18.40 4.50
CA LEU A 64 8.13 -18.42 5.85
C LEU A 64 7.28 -19.26 6.83
N GLY A 65 7.95 -19.89 7.79
CA GLY A 65 7.31 -20.52 8.93
C GLY A 65 6.72 -19.51 9.93
N PRO A 66 6.01 -19.99 10.98
CA PRO A 66 5.33 -19.11 11.93
C PRO A 66 6.26 -18.22 12.77
N ASP A 67 7.46 -18.72 13.07
CA ASP A 67 8.46 -18.08 13.94
C ASP A 67 9.62 -17.45 13.15
N ASP A 68 9.62 -17.62 11.83
CA ASP A 68 10.63 -17.02 10.97
C ASP A 68 10.45 -15.50 10.90
N ARG A 69 11.60 -14.81 10.82
CA ARG A 69 11.62 -13.36 10.73
C ARG A 69 11.09 -12.92 9.38
N ILE A 70 10.06 -12.08 9.40
CA ILE A 70 9.48 -11.52 8.18
C ILE A 70 10.22 -10.26 7.74
N GLU A 71 10.22 -10.01 6.44
CA GLU A 71 10.67 -8.77 5.84
C GLU A 71 9.55 -7.73 5.92
N PRO A 72 9.72 -6.62 6.68
CA PRO A 72 8.68 -5.63 6.80
C PRO A 72 8.54 -4.84 5.49
N PRO A 73 7.33 -4.38 5.12
CA PRO A 73 7.16 -3.49 3.98
C PRO A 73 7.80 -2.12 4.24
N LEU A 74 8.14 -1.42 3.17
CA LEU A 74 8.48 -0.01 3.18
C LEU A 74 7.22 0.85 3.23
N ASN A 75 7.31 1.97 3.95
CA ASN A 75 6.39 3.08 3.77
C ASN A 75 6.49 3.55 2.30
N LEU A 76 5.37 3.60 1.60
CA LEU A 76 5.36 3.92 0.17
C LEU A 76 5.93 5.31 -0.13
N ILE A 77 5.63 6.30 0.73
CA ILE A 77 6.05 7.69 0.53
C ILE A 77 7.51 7.89 0.94
N GLU A 78 7.87 7.40 2.12
CA GLU A 78 9.20 7.64 2.72
C GLU A 78 10.27 6.67 2.23
N GLY A 79 9.89 5.49 1.73
CA GLY A 79 10.81 4.42 1.33
C GLY A 79 11.56 3.78 2.50
N LYS A 80 11.05 3.93 3.73
CA LYS A 80 11.69 3.41 4.95
C LYS A 80 10.89 2.26 5.55
N PRO A 81 11.55 1.25 6.12
CA PRO A 81 10.86 0.23 6.90
C PRO A 81 10.32 0.84 8.21
N PRO A 82 9.31 0.22 8.83
CA PRO A 82 8.81 0.63 10.13
C PRO A 82 9.91 0.51 11.19
N ARG A 83 9.82 1.33 12.23
CA ARG A 83 10.76 1.27 13.35
C ARG A 83 10.71 -0.09 14.06
N ALA A 84 11.84 -0.44 14.68
CA ALA A 84 11.92 -1.66 15.49
C ALA A 84 10.88 -1.62 16.61
N GLY A 85 10.14 -2.73 16.79
CA GLY A 85 9.11 -2.88 17.82
C GLY A 85 7.76 -2.22 17.49
N THR A 86 7.62 -1.49 16.38
CA THR A 86 6.32 -0.97 15.91
C THR A 86 5.71 -1.84 14.82
N PHE A 87 6.32 -2.98 14.51
CA PHE A 87 5.85 -3.93 13.52
C PHE A 87 6.08 -5.36 14.03
N PRO A 88 5.13 -6.29 13.84
CA PRO A 88 5.34 -7.69 14.21
C PRO A 88 6.53 -8.26 13.44
N ARG A 89 7.40 -9.04 14.07
CA ARG A 89 8.60 -9.61 13.44
C ARG A 89 8.35 -11.01 12.87
N THR A 90 7.29 -11.69 13.30
CA THR A 90 6.95 -13.06 12.87
C THR A 90 5.45 -13.21 12.65
N LYS A 91 5.02 -14.28 11.96
CA LYS A 91 3.59 -14.57 11.77
C LYS A 91 2.89 -14.84 13.11
N ARG A 92 3.60 -15.48 14.06
CA ARG A 92 3.09 -15.74 15.41
C ARG A 92 2.94 -14.46 16.24
N GLU A 93 3.90 -13.54 16.15
CA GLU A 93 3.83 -12.26 16.87
C GLU A 93 2.60 -11.45 16.44
N ALA A 94 2.22 -11.50 15.16
CA ALA A 94 1.02 -10.84 14.65
C ALA A 94 -0.30 -11.36 15.26
N LEU A 95 -0.35 -12.60 15.76
CA LEU A 95 -1.55 -13.16 16.39
C LEU A 95 -1.93 -12.44 17.70
N ASN A 96 -0.93 -11.99 18.45
CA ASN A 96 -1.11 -11.32 19.75
C ASN A 96 -0.66 -9.86 19.71
N TRP A 97 -0.49 -9.30 18.52
CA TRP A 97 -0.04 -7.93 18.35
C TRP A 97 -1.13 -6.94 18.73
N THR A 98 -0.79 -5.96 19.56
CA THR A 98 -1.72 -4.93 20.05
C THR A 98 -1.36 -3.53 19.53
N ARG A 99 -0.18 -3.36 18.94
CA ARG A 99 0.35 -2.06 18.48
C ARG A 99 -0.03 -1.73 17.03
N TRP A 100 -1.26 -2.09 16.63
CA TRP A 100 -1.73 -1.90 15.25
C TRP A 100 -1.78 -0.43 14.84
N THR A 101 -2.10 0.47 15.79
CA THR A 101 -2.10 1.92 15.53
C THR A 101 -0.73 2.38 15.04
N GLU A 102 0.34 2.01 15.76
CA GLU A 102 1.69 2.38 15.41
C GLU A 102 2.12 1.71 14.11
N THR A 103 1.86 0.40 13.96
CA THR A 103 2.15 -0.32 12.71
C THR A 103 1.56 0.39 11.49
N PHE A 104 0.28 0.76 11.55
CA PHE A 104 -0.40 1.40 10.43
C PHE A 104 0.09 2.83 10.21
N ARG A 105 0.39 3.57 11.28
CA ARG A 105 0.95 4.93 11.18
C ARG A 105 2.32 4.93 10.49
N GLU A 106 3.24 4.05 10.90
CA GLU A 106 4.61 3.99 10.34
C GLU A 106 4.60 3.62 8.86
N LEU A 107 3.65 2.76 8.44
CA LEU A 107 3.52 2.30 7.06
C LEU A 107 2.57 3.15 6.21
N ASN A 108 2.00 4.20 6.80
CA ASN A 108 0.95 5.02 6.19
C ASN A 108 -0.22 4.19 5.64
N TRP A 109 -0.61 3.14 6.37
CA TRP A 109 -1.78 2.32 6.06
C TRP A 109 -3.02 2.93 6.70
N LYS A 110 -4.15 2.83 5.99
CA LYS A 110 -5.43 3.32 6.52
C LYS A 110 -5.92 2.38 7.61
N ARG A 111 -6.09 2.92 8.81
CA ARG A 111 -6.86 2.32 9.90
C ARG A 111 -8.10 3.19 10.13
N TYR A 112 -9.28 2.58 10.13
CA TYR A 112 -10.52 3.26 10.43
C TYR A 112 -10.85 3.16 11.93
N PRO A 113 -11.60 4.12 12.51
CA PRO A 113 -11.95 4.09 13.93
C PRO A 113 -12.65 2.81 14.39
N GLN A 114 -13.42 2.17 13.50
CA GLN A 114 -14.14 0.93 13.75
C GLN A 114 -13.31 -0.33 13.49
N ASP A 115 -12.03 -0.22 13.12
CA ASP A 115 -11.18 -1.38 12.84
C ASP A 115 -10.73 -2.06 14.14
N ASP A 116 -11.19 -3.28 14.34
CA ASP A 116 -10.72 -4.18 15.38
C ASP A 116 -9.35 -4.80 15.04
N ASP A 117 -8.73 -5.44 16.02
CA ASP A 117 -7.42 -6.08 15.87
C ASP A 117 -7.46 -7.21 14.83
N ALA A 118 -8.59 -7.93 14.73
CA ALA A 118 -8.77 -8.98 13.74
C ALA A 118 -8.71 -8.42 12.31
N ARG A 119 -9.35 -7.28 12.04
CA ARG A 119 -9.28 -6.61 10.75
C ARG A 119 -7.90 -6.02 10.47
N CYS A 120 -7.25 -5.43 11.47
CA CYS A 120 -5.88 -4.93 11.33
C CYS A 120 -4.93 -6.07 10.95
N ARG A 121 -5.05 -7.22 11.61
CA ARG A 121 -4.28 -8.44 11.33
C ARG A 121 -4.55 -9.00 9.92
N ARG A 122 -5.81 -9.02 9.47
CA ARG A 122 -6.15 -9.42 8.08
C ARG A 122 -5.50 -8.51 7.04
N THR A 123 -5.57 -7.20 7.24
CA THR A 123 -4.90 -6.23 6.37
C THR A 123 -3.40 -6.47 6.36
N TRP A 124 -2.81 -6.68 7.54
CA TRP A 124 -1.39 -6.99 7.67
C TRP A 124 -1.01 -8.24 6.87
N TRP A 125 -1.69 -9.39 7.09
CA TRP A 125 -1.43 -10.62 6.33
C TRP A 125 -1.51 -10.44 4.82
N GLY A 126 -2.51 -9.67 4.34
CA GLY A 126 -2.65 -9.39 2.92
C GLY A 126 -1.53 -8.51 2.36
N LYS A 127 -1.00 -7.58 3.16
CA LYS A 127 0.07 -6.66 2.74
C LYS A 127 1.47 -7.25 2.87
N THR A 128 1.65 -8.20 3.78
CA THR A 128 2.95 -8.84 4.04
C THR A 128 3.08 -10.20 3.37
N GLY A 129 2.03 -10.73 2.75
CA GLY A 129 2.03 -12.06 2.14
C GLY A 129 2.08 -13.21 3.15
N THR A 130 1.96 -12.93 4.45
CA THR A 130 2.14 -13.93 5.52
C THR A 130 0.83 -14.61 5.93
N ARG A 131 -0.09 -14.83 4.99
CA ARG A 131 -1.37 -15.49 5.31
C ARG A 131 -1.09 -16.93 5.78
N MET A 132 -1.65 -17.30 6.93
CA MET A 132 -1.68 -18.70 7.41
C MET A 132 -2.83 -19.46 6.75
#